data_AF-A0AA85FX54-F1
#
_entry.id   AF-A0AA85FX54-F1
#
_cell.length_a   1.000
_cell.length_b   1.000
_cell.length_c   1.000
_cell.angle_alpha   90.00
_cell.angle_beta   90.00
_cell.angle_gamma   90.00
#
_symmetry.space_group_name_H-M   'P 1'
#
loop_
_entity.id
_entity.type
_entity.pdbx_description
1 polymer ?
#
loop_
_entity_poly.entity_id
_entity_poly.type
_entity_poly.pdbx_seq_one_letter_code
_entity_poly.pdbx_strand_id
1 'polypeptide(L)'
;MVQKPIFFEQVKSCILSFHKANDESVTDETQFLQSLCEAVESVLRMGLKCSHRLIKRRDYWNWMKNIPRICEKWEIFVHPSYLEAVNRVHKCRSVTTAQGRGRLLIRMLLNSGTLDFPFKLLLNNMHLSAAFYEESESVMGDDILIQIFSSLVSEVCRIPFNLNVDNTEFLDETWCLPTFKAFTFVPCKMLGARVETVDGHYLVTEVDPTGVVAEEDQITVGDILSTMYGCILHNSGLFLNNLRSLYDGQPIPVGVTKALMPDGRIYPRLRSLLEQHGYVNLIADLERSGQVHIIDNSKFLNQEPWYHFRYIGQCEVGSSGGVNFINQSIVSVLSNLKNPDEQSPVHIELGELGVTVWQLQRKDNKVSRSEEPLLRHSYPQISSCGRRTDGTNYFAYIAGEESCTTASHFTCYVFESMEKEEARRIISGLSMGFDRTHWTL
;
A
#
# COMPACT_ATOMS: atom_id res chain seq x y z
N MET A 1 -34.23 2.15 -25.45
CA MET A 1 -33.08 2.30 -26.35
C MET A 1 -31.83 2.01 -25.52
N VAL A 2 -31.07 0.97 -25.87
CA VAL A 2 -30.02 0.44 -24.98
C VAL A 2 -28.83 1.41 -24.93
N GLN A 3 -28.27 1.68 -23.73
CA GLN A 3 -27.11 2.57 -23.50
C GLN A 3 -25.76 1.99 -24.02
N LYS A 4 -25.79 1.19 -25.10
CA LYS A 4 -24.66 0.46 -25.70
C LYS A 4 -23.46 1.36 -26.08
N PRO A 5 -23.63 2.55 -26.69
CA PRO A 5 -22.50 3.34 -27.18
C PRO A 5 -21.58 3.86 -26.07
N ILE A 6 -22.12 4.17 -24.89
CA ILE A 6 -21.37 4.82 -23.81
C ILE A 6 -20.28 3.87 -23.27
N PHE A 7 -20.62 2.61 -23.00
CA PHE A 7 -19.66 1.66 -22.45
C PHE A 7 -18.56 1.29 -23.47
N PHE A 8 -18.88 1.27 -24.76
CA PHE A 8 -17.90 0.97 -25.82
C PHE A 8 -16.88 2.10 -25.94
N GLU A 9 -17.36 3.36 -25.95
CA GLU A 9 -16.49 4.53 -25.95
C GLU A 9 -15.69 4.63 -24.65
N GLN A 10 -16.23 4.20 -23.51
CA GLN A 10 -15.49 4.14 -22.24
C GLN A 10 -14.35 3.12 -22.29
N VAL A 11 -14.58 1.90 -22.78
CA VAL A 11 -13.52 0.89 -22.99
C VAL A 11 -12.47 1.41 -23.96
N LYS A 12 -12.89 1.98 -25.09
CA LYS A 12 -12.00 2.58 -26.09
C LYS A 12 -11.17 3.72 -25.52
N SER A 13 -11.77 4.60 -24.72
CA SER A 13 -11.06 5.67 -24.04
C SER A 13 -10.00 5.13 -23.09
N CYS A 14 -10.26 4.04 -22.37
CA CYS A 14 -9.28 3.41 -21.49
C CYS A 14 -8.09 2.84 -22.27
N ILE A 15 -8.34 2.17 -23.40
CA ILE A 15 -7.28 1.69 -24.31
C ILE A 15 -6.42 2.86 -24.79
N LEU A 16 -7.04 3.96 -25.22
CA LEU A 16 -6.31 5.14 -25.66
C LEU A 16 -5.53 5.81 -24.53
N SER A 17 -6.07 5.85 -23.30
CA SER A 17 -5.37 6.38 -22.14
C SER A 17 -4.09 5.59 -21.83
N PHE A 18 -4.13 4.26 -21.90
CA PHE A 18 -2.95 3.42 -21.73
C PHE A 18 -1.85 3.78 -22.73
N HIS A 19 -2.17 3.79 -24.03
CA HIS A 19 -1.19 4.09 -25.07
C HIS A 19 -0.64 5.53 -25.01
N LYS A 20 -1.41 6.47 -24.44
CA LYS A 20 -0.95 7.85 -24.23
C LYS A 20 -0.04 8.02 -23.02
N ALA A 21 -0.28 7.25 -21.95
CA ALA A 21 0.50 7.32 -20.73
C ALA A 21 1.93 6.77 -20.91
N ASN A 22 2.14 5.93 -21.93
CA ASN A 22 3.40 5.23 -22.18
C ASN A 22 3.85 4.36 -20.99
N ASP A 23 2.87 3.86 -20.24
CA ASP A 23 3.08 2.95 -19.11
C ASP A 23 3.48 1.55 -19.60
N GLU A 24 4.34 0.87 -18.85
CA GLU A 24 4.74 -0.52 -19.15
C GLU A 24 3.62 -1.52 -18.84
N SER A 25 2.77 -1.24 -17.84
CA SER A 25 1.65 -2.09 -17.45
C SER A 25 0.60 -1.34 -16.65
N VAL A 26 -0.62 -1.87 -16.62
CA VAL A 26 -1.73 -1.38 -15.80
C VAL A 26 -1.71 -2.05 -14.43
N THR A 27 -1.73 -1.25 -13.37
CA THR A 27 -1.74 -1.69 -11.96
C THR A 27 -3.03 -1.25 -11.27
N ASP A 28 -3.23 -1.65 -10.01
CA ASP A 28 -4.39 -1.23 -9.21
C ASP A 28 -4.46 0.29 -8.96
N GLU A 29 -3.36 1.01 -9.15
CA GLU A 29 -3.29 2.46 -8.98
C GLU A 29 -3.59 3.22 -10.28
N THR A 30 -3.69 2.52 -11.41
CA THR A 30 -3.96 3.15 -12.70
C THR A 30 -5.36 3.77 -12.74
N GLN A 31 -5.42 5.09 -12.96
CA GLN A 31 -6.64 5.90 -12.84
C GLN A 31 -7.84 5.39 -13.67
N PHE A 32 -7.60 4.87 -14.88
CA PHE A 32 -8.69 4.42 -15.75
C PHE A 32 -9.13 2.98 -15.48
N LEU A 33 -8.43 2.20 -14.65
CA LEU A 33 -8.72 0.78 -14.41
C LEU A 33 -10.14 0.58 -13.87
N GLN A 34 -10.54 1.39 -12.88
CA GLN A 34 -11.89 1.32 -12.33
C GLN A 34 -12.94 1.52 -13.42
N SER A 35 -12.79 2.57 -14.23
CA SER A 35 -13.69 2.90 -15.33
C SER A 35 -13.77 1.79 -16.39
N LEU A 36 -12.65 1.13 -16.69
CA LEU A 36 -12.60 -0.01 -17.60
C LEU A 36 -13.40 -1.19 -17.04
N CYS A 37 -13.14 -1.56 -15.79
CA CYS A 37 -13.80 -2.68 -15.12
C CYS A 37 -15.31 -2.47 -14.95
N GLU A 38 -15.72 -1.25 -14.60
CA GLU A 38 -17.14 -0.85 -14.51
C GLU A 38 -17.85 -0.94 -15.86
N ALA A 39 -17.20 -0.51 -16.95
CA ALA A 39 -17.78 -0.61 -18.29
C ALA A 39 -17.95 -2.07 -18.72
N VAL A 40 -16.94 -2.91 -18.49
CA VAL A 40 -17.00 -4.35 -18.79
C VAL A 40 -18.09 -5.04 -17.96
N GLU A 41 -18.15 -4.79 -16.64
CA GLU A 41 -19.20 -5.32 -15.76
C GLU A 41 -20.59 -4.86 -16.22
N SER A 42 -20.75 -3.58 -16.58
CA SER A 42 -22.02 -3.03 -17.04
C SER A 42 -22.51 -3.74 -18.30
N VAL A 43 -21.61 -3.98 -19.26
CA VAL A 43 -21.92 -4.71 -20.50
C VAL A 43 -22.30 -6.16 -20.20
N LEU A 44 -21.59 -6.86 -19.29
CA LEU A 44 -21.91 -8.23 -18.86
C LEU A 44 -23.23 -8.37 -18.09
N ARG A 45 -23.72 -7.30 -17.45
CA ARG A 45 -24.99 -7.32 -16.71
C ARG A 45 -26.18 -6.90 -17.55
N MET A 46 -25.93 -6.25 -18.68
CA MET A 46 -26.95 -5.68 -19.53
C MET A 46 -27.78 -6.76 -20.22
N GLY A 47 -29.11 -6.74 -19.99
CA GLY A 47 -30.04 -7.74 -20.53
C GLY A 47 -29.81 -9.17 -19.99
N LEU A 48 -29.10 -9.34 -18.88
CA LEU A 48 -28.86 -10.65 -18.28
C LEU A 48 -30.17 -11.23 -17.71
N LYS A 49 -30.53 -12.45 -18.14
CA LYS A 49 -31.74 -13.15 -17.69
C LYS A 49 -31.63 -13.50 -16.20
N CYS A 50 -32.45 -12.87 -15.37
CA CYS A 50 -32.60 -13.25 -13.97
C CYS A 50 -33.45 -14.52 -13.84
N SER A 51 -33.01 -15.46 -13.01
CA SER A 51 -33.84 -16.62 -12.66
C SER A 51 -35.03 -16.17 -11.82
N HIS A 52 -36.26 -16.44 -12.26
CA HIS A 52 -37.52 -16.13 -11.56
C HIS A 52 -37.64 -16.74 -10.14
N ARG A 53 -36.71 -17.61 -9.73
CA ARG A 53 -36.67 -18.15 -8.36
C ARG A 53 -35.99 -17.17 -7.40
N LEU A 54 -36.81 -16.48 -6.61
CA LEU A 54 -36.54 -15.38 -5.67
C LEU A 54 -35.44 -15.56 -4.60
N ILE A 55 -34.68 -16.65 -4.58
CA ILE A 55 -33.82 -16.99 -3.42
C ILE A 55 -32.33 -16.72 -3.67
N LYS A 56 -31.86 -16.61 -4.93
CA LYS A 56 -30.48 -16.18 -5.23
C LYS A 56 -30.45 -15.32 -6.50
N ARG A 57 -30.07 -14.04 -6.35
CA ARG A 57 -29.81 -13.15 -7.48
C ARG A 57 -28.66 -13.74 -8.31
N ARG A 58 -28.97 -14.21 -9.51
CA ARG A 58 -27.95 -14.66 -10.47
C ARG A 58 -27.30 -13.42 -11.09
N ASP A 59 -25.99 -13.50 -11.28
CA ASP A 59 -25.19 -12.48 -11.97
C ASP A 59 -24.31 -13.13 -13.05
N TYR A 60 -23.54 -12.34 -13.81
CA TYR A 60 -22.74 -12.85 -14.94
C TYR A 60 -21.74 -13.96 -14.53
N TRP A 61 -21.22 -13.92 -13.30
CA TRP A 61 -20.45 -15.01 -12.71
C TRP A 61 -21.14 -16.38 -12.83
N ASN A 62 -22.46 -16.43 -12.67
CA ASN A 62 -23.20 -17.69 -12.60
C ASN A 62 -23.14 -18.51 -13.89
N TRP A 63 -23.12 -17.86 -15.06
CA TRP A 63 -22.94 -18.58 -16.33
C TRP A 63 -21.46 -18.74 -16.64
N MET A 64 -20.63 -17.74 -16.38
CA MET A 64 -19.18 -17.79 -16.63
C MET A 64 -18.49 -18.94 -15.90
N LYS A 65 -18.84 -19.19 -14.63
CA LYS A 65 -18.28 -20.31 -13.86
C LYS A 65 -18.65 -21.69 -14.43
N ASN A 66 -19.72 -21.78 -15.23
CA ASN A 66 -20.18 -23.02 -15.84
C ASN A 66 -19.55 -23.27 -17.22
N ILE A 67 -18.82 -22.29 -17.79
CA ILE A 67 -18.16 -22.43 -19.09
C ILE A 67 -17.31 -23.71 -19.17
N PRO A 68 -16.46 -24.06 -18.18
CA PRO A 68 -15.66 -25.29 -18.27
C PRO A 68 -16.52 -26.54 -18.48
N ARG A 69 -17.63 -26.66 -17.74
CA ARG A 69 -18.58 -27.78 -17.88
C ARG A 69 -19.34 -27.76 -19.20
N ILE A 70 -19.65 -26.57 -19.72
CA ILE A 70 -20.27 -26.40 -21.04
C ILE A 70 -19.28 -26.87 -22.10
N CYS A 71 -18.05 -26.37 -22.07
CA CYS A 71 -16.98 -26.75 -22.99
C CYS A 71 -16.74 -28.26 -22.98
N GLU A 72 -16.64 -28.88 -21.80
CA GLU A 72 -16.53 -30.34 -21.65
C GLU A 72 -17.70 -31.08 -22.31
N LYS A 73 -18.95 -30.69 -22.02
CA LYS A 73 -20.14 -31.33 -22.56
C LYS A 73 -20.22 -31.26 -24.09
N TRP A 74 -19.78 -30.15 -24.67
CA TRP A 74 -19.88 -29.89 -26.11
C TRP A 74 -18.54 -30.09 -26.85
N GLU A 75 -17.54 -30.67 -26.19
CA GLU A 75 -16.20 -30.92 -26.75
C GLU A 75 -15.52 -29.65 -27.31
N ILE A 76 -15.77 -28.51 -26.67
CA ILE A 76 -15.17 -27.21 -27.00
C ILE A 76 -13.91 -27.01 -26.15
N PHE A 77 -12.87 -26.42 -26.75
CA PHE A 77 -11.67 -26.04 -26.01
C PHE A 77 -11.96 -25.03 -24.89
N VAL A 78 -11.38 -25.26 -23.71
CA VAL A 78 -11.36 -24.30 -22.60
C VAL A 78 -9.93 -23.82 -22.37
N HIS A 79 -9.73 -22.50 -22.36
CA HIS A 79 -8.41 -21.94 -22.13
C HIS A 79 -7.91 -22.27 -20.72
N PRO A 80 -6.69 -22.81 -20.52
CA PRO A 80 -6.19 -23.19 -19.20
C PRO A 80 -6.20 -22.06 -18.17
N SER A 81 -5.79 -20.85 -18.56
CA SER A 81 -5.84 -19.67 -17.66
C SER A 81 -7.27 -19.30 -17.24
N TYR A 82 -8.27 -19.52 -18.10
CA TYR A 82 -9.66 -19.29 -17.76
C TYR A 82 -10.15 -20.32 -16.74
N LEU A 83 -9.80 -21.60 -16.94
CA LEU A 83 -10.13 -22.68 -16.00
C LEU A 83 -9.50 -22.42 -14.62
N GLU A 84 -8.23 -22.04 -14.58
CA GLU A 84 -7.55 -21.68 -13.33
C GLU A 84 -8.21 -20.50 -12.64
N ALA A 85 -8.55 -19.44 -13.39
CA ALA A 85 -9.25 -18.28 -12.84
C ALA A 85 -10.61 -18.65 -12.22
N VAL A 86 -11.42 -19.46 -12.92
CA VAL A 86 -12.70 -19.94 -12.39
C VAL A 86 -12.49 -20.77 -11.12
N ASN A 87 -11.50 -21.65 -11.09
CA ASN A 87 -11.20 -22.48 -9.92
C ASN A 87 -10.77 -21.64 -8.71
N ARG A 88 -9.89 -20.66 -8.91
CA ARG A 88 -9.44 -19.76 -7.84
C ARG A 88 -10.58 -18.90 -7.31
N VAL A 89 -11.41 -18.31 -8.17
CA VAL A 89 -12.61 -17.56 -7.76
C VAL A 89 -13.60 -18.46 -7.02
N HIS A 90 -13.76 -19.72 -7.45
CA HIS A 90 -14.66 -20.65 -6.79
C HIS A 90 -14.24 -20.97 -5.35
N LYS A 91 -12.93 -21.18 -5.14
CA LYS A 91 -12.30 -21.48 -3.84
C LYS A 91 -12.16 -20.25 -2.94
N CYS A 92 -12.15 -19.05 -3.51
CA CYS A 92 -12.06 -17.79 -2.76
C CYS A 92 -13.26 -17.62 -1.82
N ARG A 93 -12.96 -17.44 -0.52
CA ARG A 93 -13.97 -17.31 0.54
C ARG A 93 -14.21 -15.86 0.95
N SER A 94 -13.29 -14.93 0.68
CA SER A 94 -13.48 -13.51 1.00
C SER A 94 -14.55 -12.85 0.13
N VAL A 95 -14.81 -13.39 -1.06
CA VAL A 95 -15.79 -12.83 -1.99
C VAL A 95 -17.04 -13.72 -2.04
N THR A 96 -18.13 -13.17 -1.53
CA THR A 96 -19.33 -13.94 -1.18
C THR A 96 -20.47 -13.77 -2.17
N THR A 97 -20.58 -12.61 -2.82
CA THR A 97 -21.65 -12.32 -3.78
C THR A 97 -21.32 -12.87 -5.17
N ALA A 98 -22.35 -13.14 -5.96
CA ALA A 98 -22.15 -13.52 -7.36
C ALA A 98 -21.49 -12.39 -8.17
N GLN A 99 -21.85 -11.14 -7.86
CA GLN A 99 -21.28 -9.96 -8.51
C GLN A 99 -19.79 -9.82 -8.19
N GLY A 100 -19.42 -9.79 -6.90
CA GLY A 100 -18.02 -9.71 -6.47
C GLY A 100 -17.16 -10.84 -7.04
N ARG A 101 -17.67 -12.08 -7.06
CA ARG A 101 -16.96 -13.20 -7.71
C ARG A 101 -16.74 -12.96 -9.20
N GLY A 102 -17.73 -12.37 -9.87
CA GLY A 102 -17.61 -11.93 -11.25
C GLY A 102 -16.53 -10.86 -11.43
N ARG A 103 -16.44 -9.89 -10.52
CA ARG A 103 -15.39 -8.86 -10.53
C ARG A 103 -14.01 -9.45 -10.32
N LEU A 104 -13.86 -10.40 -9.39
CA LEU A 104 -12.60 -11.13 -9.19
C LEU A 104 -12.20 -11.88 -10.46
N LEU A 105 -13.15 -12.56 -11.10
CA LEU A 105 -12.90 -13.25 -12.37
C LEU A 105 -12.42 -12.27 -13.45
N ILE A 106 -13.06 -11.11 -13.60
CA ILE A 106 -12.63 -10.09 -14.57
C ILE A 106 -11.18 -9.65 -14.29
N ARG A 107 -10.83 -9.34 -13.03
CA ARG A 107 -9.45 -8.98 -12.65
C ARG A 107 -8.45 -10.07 -13.02
N MET A 108 -8.78 -11.32 -12.72
CA MET A 108 -7.92 -12.45 -13.06
C MET A 108 -7.73 -12.62 -14.58
N LEU A 109 -8.80 -12.46 -15.35
CA LEU A 109 -8.75 -12.60 -16.81
C LEU A 109 -8.07 -11.42 -17.52
N LEU A 110 -8.12 -10.22 -16.94
CA LEU A 110 -7.29 -9.09 -17.37
C LEU A 110 -5.81 -9.41 -17.14
N ASN A 111 -5.46 -9.87 -15.94
CA ASN A 111 -4.08 -10.20 -15.56
C ASN A 111 -3.48 -11.33 -16.43
N SER A 112 -4.30 -12.27 -16.89
CA SER A 112 -3.86 -13.34 -17.79
C SER A 112 -4.01 -13.02 -19.28
N GLY A 113 -4.58 -11.87 -19.66
CA GLY A 113 -4.83 -11.51 -21.05
C GLY A 113 -5.87 -12.40 -21.75
N THR A 114 -6.82 -12.97 -21.02
CA THR A 114 -7.81 -13.93 -21.55
C THR A 114 -9.26 -13.52 -21.29
N LEU A 115 -9.51 -12.23 -21.03
CA LEU A 115 -10.86 -11.70 -20.83
C LEU A 115 -11.75 -11.85 -22.07
N ASP A 116 -11.17 -11.87 -23.27
CA ASP A 116 -11.90 -12.00 -24.53
C ASP A 116 -12.47 -13.42 -24.78
N PHE A 117 -11.90 -14.46 -24.16
CA PHE A 117 -12.31 -15.85 -24.29
C PHE A 117 -13.83 -16.09 -24.10
N PRO A 118 -14.46 -15.68 -22.99
CA PRO A 118 -15.91 -15.87 -22.79
C PRO A 118 -16.76 -15.18 -23.87
N PHE A 119 -16.32 -14.02 -24.39
CA PHE A 119 -17.06 -13.31 -25.45
C PHE A 119 -16.95 -14.04 -26.79
N LYS A 120 -15.76 -14.51 -27.15
CA LYS A 120 -15.53 -15.33 -28.35
C LYS A 120 -16.28 -16.65 -28.30
N LEU A 121 -16.33 -17.28 -27.11
CA LEU A 121 -17.10 -18.51 -26.92
C LEU A 121 -18.58 -18.28 -27.19
N LEU A 122 -19.16 -17.21 -26.62
CA LEU A 122 -20.54 -16.84 -26.89
C LEU A 122 -20.74 -16.52 -28.37
N LEU A 123 -19.91 -15.65 -28.97
CA LEU A 123 -19.96 -15.26 -30.39
C LEU A 123 -20.04 -16.47 -31.34
N ASN A 124 -19.22 -17.49 -31.08
CA ASN A 124 -19.20 -18.72 -31.89
C ASN A 124 -20.35 -19.70 -31.59
N ASN A 125 -21.11 -19.45 -30.52
CA ASN A 125 -22.17 -20.33 -30.02
C ASN A 125 -23.39 -19.50 -29.56
N MET A 126 -24.02 -18.76 -30.47
CA MET A 126 -25.12 -17.83 -30.15
C MET A 126 -26.29 -18.45 -29.37
N HIS A 127 -26.55 -19.74 -29.53
CA HIS A 127 -27.54 -20.46 -28.72
C HIS A 127 -27.23 -20.44 -27.21
N LEU A 128 -25.95 -20.39 -26.81
CA LEU A 128 -25.55 -20.20 -25.41
C LEU A 128 -25.85 -18.76 -24.95
N SER A 129 -25.60 -17.78 -25.80
CA SER A 129 -25.88 -16.39 -25.48
C SER A 129 -27.38 -16.16 -25.24
N ALA A 130 -28.23 -16.68 -26.14
CA ALA A 130 -29.68 -16.64 -26.02
C ALA A 130 -30.20 -17.33 -24.73
N ALA A 131 -29.45 -18.29 -24.18
CA ALA A 131 -29.80 -18.95 -22.91
C ALA A 131 -29.55 -18.05 -21.69
N PHE A 132 -28.65 -17.08 -21.78
CA PHE A 132 -28.22 -16.22 -20.66
C PHE A 132 -28.71 -14.78 -20.77
N TYR A 133 -28.97 -14.28 -21.98
CA TYR A 133 -29.28 -12.87 -22.24
C TYR A 133 -30.55 -12.69 -23.06
N GLU A 134 -31.20 -11.54 -22.87
CA GLU A 134 -32.26 -11.02 -23.72
C GLU A 134 -31.65 -10.32 -24.95
N GLU A 135 -31.98 -10.78 -26.16
CA GLU A 135 -31.41 -10.32 -27.43
C GLU A 135 -31.59 -8.81 -27.63
N SER A 136 -32.81 -8.29 -27.42
CA SER A 136 -33.12 -6.87 -27.66
C SER A 136 -32.49 -5.90 -26.64
N GLU A 137 -32.04 -6.39 -25.49
CA GLU A 137 -31.58 -5.57 -24.37
C GLU A 137 -30.09 -5.73 -24.06
N SER A 138 -29.44 -6.79 -24.53
CA SER A 138 -28.04 -7.11 -24.21
C SER A 138 -27.09 -6.77 -25.37
N VAL A 139 -25.80 -6.69 -25.05
CA VAL A 139 -24.72 -6.75 -26.06
C VAL A 139 -24.43 -8.19 -26.43
N MET A 140 -24.45 -9.10 -25.45
CA MET A 140 -24.07 -10.49 -25.65
C MET A 140 -25.06 -11.24 -26.54
N GLY A 141 -26.35 -10.93 -26.42
CA GLY A 141 -27.41 -11.57 -27.20
C GLY A 141 -27.60 -11.01 -28.61
N ASP A 142 -26.82 -10.00 -29.02
CA ASP A 142 -26.91 -9.35 -30.33
C ASP A 142 -25.61 -9.63 -31.12
N ASP A 143 -25.73 -10.34 -32.24
CA ASP A 143 -24.62 -10.86 -33.05
C ASP A 143 -23.63 -9.76 -33.48
N ILE A 144 -24.14 -8.59 -33.85
CA ILE A 144 -23.31 -7.48 -34.33
C ILE A 144 -22.56 -6.84 -33.15
N LEU A 145 -23.26 -6.64 -32.04
CA LEU A 145 -22.69 -5.93 -30.91
C LEU A 145 -21.71 -6.76 -30.12
N ILE A 146 -21.96 -8.06 -29.93
CA ILE A 146 -21.00 -8.94 -29.29
C ILE A 146 -19.74 -9.05 -30.13
N GLN A 147 -19.85 -9.02 -31.46
CA GLN A 147 -18.68 -8.98 -32.34
C GLN A 147 -17.85 -7.70 -32.13
N ILE A 148 -18.49 -6.52 -32.16
CA ILE A 148 -17.80 -5.23 -31.94
C ILE A 148 -17.16 -5.18 -30.55
N PHE A 149 -17.91 -5.56 -29.51
CA PHE A 149 -17.41 -5.55 -28.15
C PHE A 149 -16.28 -6.56 -27.95
N SER A 150 -16.39 -7.76 -28.53
CA SER A 150 -15.32 -8.77 -28.48
C SER A 150 -14.04 -8.25 -29.13
N SER A 151 -14.12 -7.46 -30.22
CA SER A 151 -12.94 -6.82 -30.80
C SER A 151 -12.30 -5.81 -29.84
N LEU A 152 -13.09 -4.99 -29.15
CA LEU A 152 -12.58 -4.05 -28.14
C LEU A 152 -11.91 -4.79 -26.97
N VAL A 153 -12.54 -5.85 -26.45
CA VAL A 153 -11.97 -6.64 -25.35
C VAL A 153 -10.69 -7.35 -25.80
N SER A 154 -10.60 -7.82 -27.04
CA SER A 154 -9.34 -8.39 -27.56
C SER A 154 -8.21 -7.35 -27.61
N GLU A 155 -8.49 -6.07 -27.89
CA GLU A 155 -7.47 -5.01 -27.75
C GLU A 155 -7.11 -4.76 -26.28
N VAL A 156 -8.08 -4.80 -25.36
CA VAL A 156 -7.78 -4.75 -23.91
C VAL A 156 -6.86 -5.90 -23.50
N CYS A 157 -7.08 -7.12 -24.00
CA CYS A 157 -6.23 -8.28 -23.67
C CYS A 157 -4.78 -8.17 -24.19
N ARG A 158 -4.48 -7.21 -25.07
CA ARG A 158 -3.10 -6.90 -25.49
C ARG A 158 -2.38 -5.96 -24.53
N ILE A 159 -3.11 -5.28 -23.65
CA ILE A 159 -2.54 -4.43 -22.62
C ILE A 159 -1.96 -5.33 -21.51
N PRO A 160 -0.69 -5.14 -21.11
CA PRO A 160 -0.13 -5.84 -19.97
C PRO A 160 -0.75 -5.34 -18.66
N PHE A 161 -1.38 -6.24 -17.92
CA PHE A 161 -1.93 -5.98 -16.59
C PHE A 161 -1.06 -6.65 -15.52
N ASN A 162 -0.80 -5.94 -14.43
CA ASN A 162 -0.14 -6.43 -13.23
C ASN A 162 -1.00 -6.07 -12.01
N LEU A 163 -2.15 -6.72 -11.91
CA LEU A 163 -3.13 -6.51 -10.85
C LEU A 163 -2.85 -7.40 -9.65
N ASN A 164 -2.99 -6.84 -8.46
CA ASN A 164 -3.00 -7.62 -7.22
C ASN A 164 -4.36 -8.31 -7.07
N VAL A 165 -4.47 -9.52 -7.61
CA VAL A 165 -5.68 -10.34 -7.56
C VAL A 165 -5.98 -10.91 -6.16
N ASP A 166 -5.07 -10.77 -5.19
CA ASP A 166 -5.31 -11.12 -3.79
C ASP A 166 -5.96 -9.97 -3.00
N ASN A 167 -5.91 -8.74 -3.52
CA ASN A 167 -6.70 -7.63 -3.01
C ASN A 167 -8.18 -7.85 -3.35
N THR A 168 -8.87 -8.54 -2.44
CA THR A 168 -10.28 -8.92 -2.58
C THR A 168 -11.20 -8.18 -1.62
N GLU A 169 -10.63 -7.33 -0.76
CA GLU A 169 -11.37 -6.58 0.25
C GLU A 169 -12.38 -5.65 -0.42
N PHE A 170 -13.64 -5.66 0.03
CA PHE A 170 -14.74 -4.84 -0.49
C PHE A 170 -15.13 -5.08 -1.96
N LEU A 171 -14.58 -6.11 -2.62
CA LEU A 171 -14.87 -6.39 -4.02
C LEU A 171 -16.33 -6.81 -4.27
N ASP A 172 -17.02 -7.31 -3.25
CA ASP A 172 -18.47 -7.54 -3.26
C ASP A 172 -19.26 -6.23 -3.44
N GLU A 173 -18.71 -5.09 -3.04
CA GLU A 173 -19.41 -3.80 -2.99
C GLU A 173 -18.98 -2.87 -4.12
N THR A 174 -17.68 -2.78 -4.42
CA THR A 174 -17.16 -1.76 -5.34
C THR A 174 -15.94 -2.21 -6.16
N TRP A 175 -15.70 -1.50 -7.27
CA TRP A 175 -14.46 -1.56 -8.05
C TRP A 175 -13.36 -0.64 -7.53
N CYS A 176 -13.74 0.38 -6.75
CA CYS A 176 -12.78 1.26 -6.08
C CYS A 176 -12.18 0.50 -4.90
N LEU A 177 -11.10 -0.23 -5.15
CA LEU A 177 -10.42 -1.02 -4.12
C LEU A 177 -9.47 -0.14 -3.30
N PRO A 178 -9.32 -0.43 -2.00
CA PRO A 178 -8.32 0.26 -1.17
C PRO A 178 -6.91 -0.19 -1.54
N THR A 179 -5.91 0.60 -1.15
CA THR A 179 -4.50 0.24 -1.29
C THR A 179 -4.20 -1.01 -0.48
N PHE A 180 -3.55 -1.99 -1.10
CA PHE A 180 -3.12 -3.22 -0.46
C PHE A 180 -1.59 -3.31 -0.45
N LYS A 181 -1.01 -3.68 0.69
CA LYS A 181 0.42 -3.89 0.86
C LYS A 181 0.69 -5.27 1.44
N ALA A 182 1.74 -5.92 0.95
CA ALA A 182 2.22 -7.19 1.50
C ALA A 182 3.52 -6.95 2.27
N PHE A 183 3.60 -7.48 3.48
CA PHE A 183 4.76 -7.39 4.36
C PHE A 183 5.18 -8.77 4.81
N THR A 184 6.46 -8.93 5.16
CA THR A 184 6.96 -10.15 5.81
C THR A 184 7.70 -9.73 7.07
N PHE A 185 7.14 -10.08 8.23
CA PHE A 185 7.76 -9.77 9.52
C PHE A 185 8.63 -10.93 10.02
N VAL A 186 9.58 -10.62 10.89
CA VAL A 186 10.37 -11.63 11.59
C VAL A 186 9.49 -12.51 12.49
N PRO A 187 9.89 -13.77 12.76
CA PRO A 187 9.16 -14.61 13.71
C PRO A 187 9.09 -13.94 15.09
N CYS A 188 7.88 -13.77 15.62
CA CYS A 188 7.68 -13.09 16.90
C CYS A 188 6.54 -13.70 17.73
N LYS A 189 6.69 -13.65 19.06
CA LYS A 189 5.67 -14.12 20.02
C LYS A 189 4.46 -13.21 20.11
N MET A 190 4.62 -11.93 19.80
CA MET A 190 3.52 -10.97 19.66
C MET A 190 3.78 -10.12 18.43
N LEU A 191 2.76 -9.96 17.59
CA LEU A 191 2.86 -9.16 16.39
C LEU A 191 3.02 -7.66 16.73
N GLY A 192 2.45 -7.24 17.88
CA GLY A 192 2.42 -5.83 18.29
C GLY A 192 1.22 -5.07 17.72
N ALA A 193 0.15 -5.75 17.34
CA ALA A 193 -1.11 -5.13 16.97
C ALA A 193 -2.27 -5.84 17.68
N ARG A 194 -3.25 -5.05 18.13
CA ARG A 194 -4.56 -5.52 18.56
C ARG A 194 -5.50 -5.44 17.38
N VAL A 195 -6.26 -6.51 17.17
CA VAL A 195 -7.14 -6.68 16.03
C VAL A 195 -8.52 -7.09 16.52
N GLU A 196 -9.56 -6.45 15.98
CA GLU A 196 -10.97 -6.75 16.25
C GLU A 196 -11.67 -7.16 14.95
N THR A 197 -12.66 -8.05 15.07
CA THR A 197 -13.45 -8.46 13.90
C THR A 197 -14.68 -7.56 13.76
N VAL A 198 -14.79 -6.84 12.64
CA VAL A 198 -15.91 -5.94 12.31
C VAL A 198 -16.47 -6.35 10.96
N ASP A 199 -17.72 -6.83 10.92
CA ASP A 199 -18.38 -7.38 9.71
C ASP A 199 -17.52 -8.38 8.91
N GLY A 200 -16.79 -9.23 9.63
CA GLY A 200 -15.87 -10.22 9.06
C GLY A 200 -14.48 -9.69 8.68
N HIS A 201 -14.24 -8.38 8.75
CA HIS A 201 -12.94 -7.74 8.55
C HIS A 201 -12.10 -7.75 9.84
N TYR A 202 -10.78 -7.94 9.72
CA TYR A 202 -9.84 -7.92 10.85
C TYR A 202 -9.22 -6.53 11.00
N LEU A 203 -9.94 -5.64 11.69
CA LEU A 203 -9.58 -4.23 11.88
C LEU A 203 -8.49 -4.08 12.95
N VAL A 204 -7.40 -3.38 12.64
CA VAL A 204 -6.35 -3.01 13.59
C VAL A 204 -6.83 -1.85 14.44
N THR A 205 -7.01 -2.07 15.73
CA THR A 205 -7.53 -1.04 16.65
C THR A 205 -6.43 -0.39 17.48
N GLU A 206 -5.34 -1.11 17.74
CA GLU A 206 -4.18 -0.60 18.47
C GLU A 206 -2.91 -1.18 17.85
N VAL A 207 -1.83 -0.39 17.86
CA VAL A 207 -0.49 -0.82 17.47
C VAL A 207 0.45 -0.49 18.62
N ASP A 208 1.20 -1.49 19.07
CA ASP A 208 2.29 -1.35 20.04
C ASP A 208 3.48 -0.67 19.35
N PRO A 209 3.87 0.55 19.75
CA PRO A 209 4.99 1.27 19.13
C PRO A 209 6.34 0.56 19.25
N THR A 210 6.45 -0.41 20.16
CA THR A 210 7.66 -1.25 20.33
C THR A 210 7.55 -2.59 19.60
N GLY A 211 6.40 -2.86 18.98
CA GLY A 211 6.11 -4.08 18.26
C GLY A 211 6.64 -4.08 16.83
N VAL A 212 6.83 -5.29 16.28
CA VAL A 212 7.44 -5.52 14.96
C VAL A 212 6.63 -4.86 13.83
N VAL A 213 5.33 -4.69 14.00
CA VAL A 213 4.45 -4.07 12.98
C VAL A 213 4.42 -2.54 13.00
N ALA A 214 4.97 -1.91 14.04
CA ALA A 214 5.07 -0.46 14.13
C ALA A 214 6.29 0.09 13.37
N GLU A 215 7.21 -0.79 12.94
CA GLU A 215 8.36 -0.40 12.13
C GLU A 215 7.89 0.22 10.81
N GLU A 216 8.45 1.39 10.48
CA GLU A 216 8.20 2.14 9.24
C GLU A 216 6.71 2.45 8.94
N ASP A 217 5.84 2.47 9.96
CA ASP A 217 4.40 2.69 9.78
C ASP A 217 3.77 1.66 8.79
N GLN A 218 4.34 0.44 8.72
CA GLN A 218 3.89 -0.63 7.83
C GLN A 218 2.43 -1.00 8.10
N ILE A 219 2.08 -1.19 9.37
CA ILE A 219 0.70 -1.36 9.84
C ILE A 219 0.34 -0.22 10.79
N THR A 220 -0.79 0.42 10.50
CA THR A 220 -1.30 1.56 11.25
C THR A 220 -2.70 1.26 11.81
N VAL A 221 -3.05 1.94 12.90
CA VAL A 221 -4.40 1.88 13.48
C VAL A 221 -5.43 2.26 12.41
N GLY A 222 -6.47 1.46 12.27
CA GLY A 222 -7.52 1.56 11.25
C GLY A 222 -7.31 0.66 10.03
N ASP A 223 -6.11 0.12 9.81
CA ASP A 223 -5.88 -0.83 8.71
C ASP A 223 -6.65 -2.14 8.90
N ILE A 224 -6.83 -2.89 7.83
CA ILE A 224 -7.40 -4.25 7.86
C ILE A 224 -6.29 -5.27 7.57
N LEU A 225 -6.16 -6.28 8.43
CA LEU A 225 -5.37 -7.47 8.12
C LEU A 225 -6.17 -8.39 7.19
N SER A 226 -5.78 -8.43 5.93
CA SER A 226 -6.54 -9.11 4.88
C SER A 226 -6.04 -10.54 4.68
N THR A 227 -4.72 -10.77 4.78
CA THR A 227 -4.13 -12.12 4.68
C THR A 227 -3.05 -12.35 5.72
N MET A 228 -2.84 -13.60 6.12
CA MET A 228 -1.75 -14.02 6.99
C MET A 228 -1.32 -15.45 6.63
N TYR A 229 -0.01 -15.70 6.46
CA TYR A 229 0.50 -17.01 5.98
C TYR A 229 -0.19 -17.49 4.69
N GLY A 230 -0.48 -16.55 3.78
CA GLY A 230 -1.22 -16.83 2.53
C GLY A 230 -2.70 -17.19 2.73
N CYS A 231 -3.20 -17.24 3.97
CA CYS A 231 -4.61 -17.46 4.27
C CYS A 231 -5.37 -16.13 4.23
N ILE A 232 -6.52 -16.11 3.55
CA ILE A 232 -7.41 -14.95 3.56
C ILE A 232 -8.18 -14.91 4.88
N LEU A 233 -8.19 -13.74 5.52
CA LEU A 233 -8.76 -13.55 6.85
C LEU A 233 -10.24 -13.16 6.83
N HIS A 234 -10.67 -12.36 5.84
CA HIS A 234 -12.06 -11.89 5.76
C HIS A 234 -13.06 -13.07 5.78
N ASN A 235 -14.02 -13.02 6.71
CA ASN A 235 -15.03 -14.07 6.92
C ASN A 235 -14.49 -15.50 7.11
N SER A 236 -13.21 -15.64 7.49
CA SER A 236 -12.57 -16.95 7.62
C SER A 236 -12.92 -17.69 8.92
N GLY A 237 -13.28 -16.95 9.98
CA GLY A 237 -13.39 -17.48 11.34
C GLY A 237 -12.05 -17.99 11.91
N LEU A 238 -10.92 -17.70 11.27
CA LEU A 238 -9.59 -18.14 11.70
C LEU A 238 -9.11 -17.30 12.89
N PHE A 239 -8.82 -17.96 14.01
CA PHE A 239 -8.12 -17.30 15.10
C PHE A 239 -6.65 -17.08 14.70
N LEU A 240 -6.21 -15.83 14.64
CA LEU A 240 -4.84 -15.47 14.27
C LEU A 240 -3.79 -16.20 15.12
N ASN A 241 -4.09 -16.42 16.40
CA ASN A 241 -3.21 -17.18 17.29
C ASN A 241 -3.01 -18.63 16.83
N ASN A 242 -4.04 -19.27 16.28
CA ASN A 242 -3.93 -20.65 15.78
C ASN A 242 -3.04 -20.72 14.53
N LEU A 243 -3.18 -19.76 13.61
CA LEU A 243 -2.31 -19.65 12.45
C LEU A 243 -0.85 -19.47 12.89
N ARG A 244 -0.60 -18.59 13.85
CA ARG A 244 0.75 -18.33 14.35
C ARG A 244 1.36 -19.55 15.04
N SER A 245 0.59 -20.26 15.87
CA SER A 245 1.05 -21.50 16.49
C SER A 245 1.38 -22.59 15.47
N LEU A 246 0.66 -22.64 14.34
CA LEU A 246 0.92 -23.60 13.27
C LEU A 246 2.25 -23.31 12.53
N TYR A 247 2.62 -22.03 12.43
CA TYR A 247 3.81 -21.55 11.72
C TYR A 247 4.86 -20.97 12.67
N ASP A 248 4.95 -21.48 13.90
CA ASP A 248 5.89 -20.96 14.90
C ASP A 248 7.34 -21.05 14.40
N GLY A 249 8.12 -20.01 14.68
CA GLY A 249 9.50 -19.86 14.18
C GLY A 249 9.65 -19.51 12.69
N GLN A 250 8.56 -19.39 11.92
CA GLN A 250 8.62 -18.96 10.51
C GLN A 250 8.37 -17.45 10.34
N PRO A 251 8.92 -16.82 9.28
CA PRO A 251 8.56 -15.45 8.92
C PRO A 251 7.06 -15.30 8.76
N ILE A 252 6.55 -14.12 9.09
CA ILE A 252 5.11 -13.84 9.16
C ILE A 252 4.70 -12.99 7.96
N PRO A 253 4.33 -13.59 6.81
CA PRO A 253 3.80 -12.83 5.68
C PRO A 253 2.37 -12.39 6.00
N VAL A 254 2.11 -11.09 5.82
CA VAL A 254 0.84 -10.44 6.11
C VAL A 254 0.45 -9.54 4.94
N GLY A 255 -0.79 -9.65 4.48
CA GLY A 255 -1.41 -8.72 3.54
C GLY A 255 -2.29 -7.73 4.30
N VAL A 256 -2.11 -6.44 4.03
CA VAL A 256 -2.75 -5.34 4.74
C VAL A 256 -3.48 -4.44 3.75
N THR A 257 -4.77 -4.26 3.99
CA THR A 257 -5.58 -3.23 3.32
C THR A 257 -5.47 -1.93 4.11
N LYS A 258 -4.93 -0.88 3.50
CA LYS A 258 -4.67 0.39 4.16
C LYS A 258 -5.97 1.18 4.36
N ALA A 259 -6.09 1.81 5.53
CA ALA A 259 -7.25 2.61 5.89
C ALA A 259 -7.36 3.91 5.08
N LEU A 260 -6.20 4.52 4.84
CA LEU A 260 -6.07 5.77 4.10
C LEU A 260 -5.71 5.47 2.65
N MET A 261 -6.39 6.17 1.75
CA MET A 261 -6.06 6.24 0.34
C MET A 261 -4.78 7.07 0.13
N PRO A 262 -4.14 7.01 -1.06
CA PRO A 262 -2.93 7.78 -1.35
C PRO A 262 -3.11 9.29 -1.18
N ASP A 263 -4.33 9.78 -1.34
CA ASP A 263 -4.71 11.18 -1.11
C ASP A 263 -5.01 11.51 0.35
N GLY A 264 -4.64 10.64 1.30
CA GLY A 264 -4.85 10.81 2.74
C GLY A 264 -6.30 10.70 3.22
N ARG A 265 -7.28 10.52 2.33
CA ARG A 265 -8.67 10.33 2.76
C ARG A 265 -8.90 8.92 3.26
N ILE A 266 -9.80 8.76 4.21
CA ILE A 266 -10.26 7.43 4.64
C ILE A 266 -10.96 6.75 3.47
N TYR A 267 -10.61 5.49 3.22
CA TYR A 267 -11.27 4.69 2.21
C TYR A 267 -12.80 4.67 2.44
N PRO A 268 -13.64 5.03 1.43
CA PRO A 268 -15.06 5.30 1.66
C PRO A 268 -15.88 4.14 2.28
N ARG A 269 -15.60 2.89 1.89
CA ARG A 269 -16.32 1.74 2.46
C ARG A 269 -15.88 1.43 3.88
N LEU A 270 -14.59 1.56 4.17
CA LEU A 270 -14.11 1.48 5.54
C LEU A 270 -14.75 2.58 6.41
N ARG A 271 -14.82 3.83 5.92
CA ARG A 271 -15.50 4.91 6.65
C ARG A 271 -16.94 4.55 7.00
N SER A 272 -17.70 4.07 6.01
CA SER A 272 -19.10 3.64 6.21
C SER A 272 -19.21 2.52 7.23
N LEU A 273 -18.29 1.54 7.17
CA LEU A 273 -18.21 0.42 8.10
C LEU A 273 -17.93 0.87 9.54
N LEU A 274 -16.96 1.78 9.72
CA LEU A 274 -16.60 2.34 11.02
C LEU A 274 -17.74 3.17 11.63
N GLU A 275 -18.42 3.98 10.82
CA GLU A 275 -19.60 4.76 11.24
C GLU A 275 -20.72 3.85 11.73
N GLN A 276 -21.04 2.81 10.97
CA GLN A 276 -22.10 1.85 11.30
C GLN A 276 -21.84 1.12 12.62
N HIS A 277 -20.58 0.85 12.96
CA HIS A 277 -20.17 0.12 14.16
C HIS A 277 -19.71 1.04 15.32
N GLY A 278 -19.83 2.36 15.17
CA GLY A 278 -19.60 3.31 16.26
C GLY A 278 -18.13 3.67 16.54
N TYR A 279 -17.21 3.43 15.60
CA TYR A 279 -15.79 3.76 15.73
C TYR A 279 -15.49 5.25 15.44
N VAL A 280 -16.27 6.17 16.02
CA VAL A 280 -16.20 7.62 15.74
C VAL A 280 -14.83 8.22 16.08
N ASN A 281 -14.23 7.80 17.19
CA ASN A 281 -12.90 8.28 17.60
C ASN A 281 -11.80 7.87 16.60
N LEU A 282 -11.87 6.62 16.11
CA LEU A 282 -10.94 6.10 15.13
C LEU A 282 -11.03 6.88 13.81
N ILE A 283 -12.24 7.23 13.37
CA ILE A 283 -12.44 8.09 12.19
C ILE A 283 -11.75 9.44 12.40
N ALA A 284 -11.96 10.09 13.55
CA ALA A 284 -11.34 11.38 13.84
C ALA A 284 -9.80 11.32 13.88
N ASP A 285 -9.24 10.24 14.40
CA ASP A 285 -7.79 10.03 14.44
C ASP A 285 -7.21 9.74 13.04
N LEU A 286 -7.92 8.97 12.22
CA LEU A 286 -7.57 8.74 10.82
C LEU A 286 -7.64 10.02 9.99
N GLU A 287 -8.65 10.86 10.19
CA GLU A 287 -8.76 12.17 9.51
C GLU A 287 -7.60 13.09 9.88
N ARG A 288 -7.23 13.12 11.17
CA ARG A 288 -6.08 13.90 11.64
C ARG A 288 -4.78 13.40 10.99
N SER A 289 -4.62 12.09 10.90
CA SER A 289 -3.43 11.45 10.28
C SER A 289 -3.39 11.70 8.77
N GLY A 290 -4.54 11.65 8.11
CA GLY A 290 -4.68 11.94 6.68
C GLY A 290 -4.42 13.40 6.30
N GLN A 291 -4.83 14.35 7.13
CA GLN A 291 -4.56 15.79 6.91
C GLN A 291 -3.07 16.13 6.93
N VAL A 292 -2.25 15.39 7.69
CA VAL A 292 -0.78 15.53 7.67
C VAL A 292 -0.22 15.13 6.30
N HIS A 293 -0.83 14.15 5.62
CA HIS A 293 -0.44 13.70 4.28
C HIS A 293 -0.99 14.58 3.13
N ILE A 294 -2.07 15.35 3.33
CA ILE A 294 -2.71 16.22 2.31
C ILE A 294 -2.06 17.60 2.22
N ILE A 295 -0.99 17.89 2.98
CA ILE A 295 -0.18 19.08 2.72
C ILE A 295 0.57 18.86 1.39
N ASP A 296 -0.11 19.33 0.36
CA ASP A 296 0.26 19.39 -1.04
C ASP A 296 1.67 19.98 -1.22
N ASN A 297 2.64 19.12 -1.56
CA ASN A 297 3.99 19.51 -1.98
C ASN A 297 3.99 20.39 -3.25
N SER A 298 2.86 20.61 -3.92
CA SER A 298 2.79 21.44 -5.12
C SER A 298 2.62 22.95 -4.85
N LYS A 299 2.52 23.39 -3.59
CA LYS A 299 2.42 24.83 -3.23
C LYS A 299 3.64 25.44 -2.52
N PHE A 300 4.72 24.68 -2.31
CA PHE A 300 5.94 25.18 -1.66
C PHE A 300 7.10 25.51 -2.62
N LEU A 301 6.82 25.74 -3.90
CA LEU A 301 7.77 26.47 -4.76
C LEU A 301 7.71 27.96 -4.43
N ASN A 302 8.21 28.33 -3.26
CA ASN A 302 8.70 29.68 -2.98
C ASN A 302 9.64 29.64 -1.76
N GLN A 303 10.95 29.63 -2.08
CA GLN A 303 12.12 29.74 -1.20
C GLN A 303 12.46 28.48 -0.39
N GLU A 304 13.19 27.54 -1.03
CA GLU A 304 13.95 26.53 -0.29
C GLU A 304 14.88 27.24 0.72
N PRO A 305 14.88 26.83 2.00
CA PRO A 305 15.84 27.35 2.97
C PRO A 305 17.26 26.97 2.53
N TRP A 306 18.20 27.91 2.62
CA TRP A 306 19.58 27.68 2.16
C TRP A 306 20.37 26.66 3.01
N TYR A 307 19.77 26.15 4.08
CA TYR A 307 20.21 24.99 4.86
C TYR A 307 19.00 24.27 5.48
N HIS A 308 19.14 22.97 5.71
CA HIS A 308 18.09 22.07 6.24
C HIS A 308 18.29 21.73 7.73
N PHE A 309 19.54 21.85 8.22
CA PHE A 309 19.92 21.48 9.58
C PHE A 309 20.80 22.55 10.24
N ARG A 310 20.70 22.64 11.56
CA ARG A 310 21.63 23.38 12.42
C ARG A 310 22.26 22.43 13.43
N TYR A 311 23.56 22.55 13.61
CA TYR A 311 24.26 21.94 14.74
C TYR A 311 24.06 22.82 15.98
N ILE A 312 23.51 22.21 17.04
CA ILE A 312 23.14 22.91 18.27
C ILE A 312 24.23 22.76 19.33
N GLY A 313 24.88 21.59 19.38
CA GLY A 313 25.97 21.33 20.30
C GLY A 313 26.12 19.85 20.63
N GLN A 314 26.94 19.57 21.64
CA GLN A 314 27.20 18.22 22.11
C GLN A 314 27.27 18.16 23.64
N CYS A 315 27.01 16.99 24.20
CA CYS A 315 27.29 16.71 25.61
C CYS A 315 27.82 15.29 25.79
N GLU A 316 28.66 15.12 26.80
CA GLU A 316 29.18 13.81 27.18
C GLU A 316 28.11 12.98 27.88
N VAL A 317 27.98 11.71 27.47
CA VAL A 317 26.99 10.75 27.99
C VAL A 317 27.63 9.77 28.99
N GLY A 318 28.97 9.64 28.95
CA GLY A 318 29.73 8.72 29.80
C GLY A 318 29.93 7.36 29.11
N SER A 319 29.91 6.27 29.87
CA SER A 319 30.31 4.94 29.40
C SER A 319 29.21 4.09 28.74
N SER A 320 28.01 4.66 28.53
CA SER A 320 26.90 3.97 27.89
C SER A 320 26.26 4.84 26.82
N GLY A 321 26.25 4.37 25.58
CA GLY A 321 25.69 5.07 24.42
C GLY A 321 24.21 4.76 24.11
N GLY A 322 23.44 4.31 25.09
CA GLY A 322 22.06 3.85 24.89
C GLY A 322 21.10 4.95 24.41
N VAL A 323 20.08 4.54 23.62
CA VAL A 323 19.05 5.45 23.07
C VAL A 323 18.27 6.21 24.15
N ASN A 324 18.16 5.65 25.36
CA ASN A 324 17.54 6.26 26.53
C ASN A 324 18.21 7.58 26.94
N PHE A 325 19.46 7.82 26.56
CA PHE A 325 20.18 9.07 26.85
C PHE A 325 19.87 10.20 25.85
N ILE A 326 19.30 9.90 24.67
CA ILE A 326 19.06 10.91 23.61
C ILE A 326 18.21 12.07 24.12
N ASN A 327 17.08 11.79 24.78
CA ASN A 327 16.16 12.84 25.21
C ASN A 327 16.80 13.74 26.28
N GLN A 328 17.42 13.14 27.31
CA GLN A 328 18.10 13.87 28.37
C GLN A 328 19.26 14.72 27.82
N SER A 329 20.04 14.18 26.88
CA SER A 329 21.15 14.88 26.23
C SER A 329 20.66 16.09 25.43
N ILE A 330 19.57 15.95 24.68
CA ILE A 330 18.97 17.09 23.97
C ILE A 330 18.51 18.18 24.96
N VAL A 331 17.85 17.81 26.08
CA VAL A 331 17.49 18.79 27.13
C VAL A 331 18.73 19.49 27.67
N SER A 332 19.78 18.74 27.98
CA SER A 332 21.02 19.26 28.57
C SER A 332 21.71 20.25 27.64
N VAL A 333 21.86 19.92 26.36
CA VAL A 333 22.48 20.81 25.36
C VAL A 333 21.65 22.08 25.19
N LEU A 334 20.32 21.96 25.09
CA LEU A 334 19.44 23.14 24.96
C LEU A 334 19.45 24.03 26.20
N SER A 335 19.53 23.44 27.39
CA SER A 335 19.56 24.20 28.66
C SER A 335 20.88 24.94 28.89
N ASN A 336 21.96 24.46 28.27
CA ASN A 336 23.30 25.06 28.34
C ASN A 336 23.59 26.05 27.21
N LEU A 337 22.64 26.26 26.29
CA LEU A 337 22.80 27.15 25.15
C LEU A 337 22.76 28.61 25.61
N LYS A 338 23.93 29.25 25.73
CA LYS A 338 24.06 30.61 26.26
C LYS A 338 23.90 31.70 25.19
N ASN A 339 24.27 31.41 23.94
CA ASN A 339 24.19 32.35 22.81
C ASN A 339 23.62 31.68 21.55
N PRO A 340 22.66 32.31 20.84
CA PRO A 340 22.14 31.80 19.57
C PRO A 340 23.19 31.70 18.45
N ASP A 341 24.26 32.50 18.52
CA ASP A 341 25.34 32.53 17.53
C ASP A 341 26.26 31.31 17.55
N GLU A 342 26.15 30.44 18.57
CA GLU A 342 26.88 29.16 18.64
C GLU A 342 26.25 28.09 17.72
N GLN A 343 25.04 28.34 17.21
CA GLN A 343 24.36 27.45 16.28
C GLN A 343 24.91 27.63 14.86
N SER A 344 25.38 26.54 14.26
CA SER A 344 25.95 26.57 12.91
C SER A 344 25.05 25.84 11.91
N PRO A 345 24.71 26.46 10.76
CA PRO A 345 24.10 25.75 9.63
C PRO A 345 25.00 24.62 9.15
N VAL A 346 24.45 23.42 8.98
CA VAL A 346 25.22 22.24 8.57
C VAL A 346 24.54 21.47 7.45
N HIS A 347 25.36 20.76 6.68
CA HIS A 347 24.92 19.71 5.77
C HIS A 347 25.34 18.36 6.35
N ILE A 348 24.38 17.44 6.50
CA ILE A 348 24.61 16.09 7.00
C ILE A 348 24.56 15.14 5.81
N GLU A 349 25.65 14.43 5.58
CA GLU A 349 25.79 13.45 4.53
C GLU A 349 25.84 12.04 5.15
N LEU A 350 24.87 11.21 4.78
CA LEU A 350 24.77 9.81 5.19
C LEU A 350 25.45 8.95 4.12
N GLY A 351 26.72 8.61 4.33
CA GLY A 351 27.48 7.75 3.45
C GLY A 351 27.26 6.26 3.76
N GLU A 352 27.90 5.40 2.98
CA GLU A 352 27.87 3.94 3.18
C GLU A 352 28.56 3.51 4.48
N LEU A 353 29.66 4.19 4.85
CA LEU A 353 30.51 3.82 5.99
C LEU A 353 30.24 4.65 7.26
N GLY A 354 29.39 5.68 7.17
CA GLY A 354 29.10 6.55 8.31
C GLY A 354 28.52 7.90 7.91
N VAL A 355 28.62 8.82 8.85
CA VAL A 355 28.01 10.16 8.82
C VAL A 355 29.11 11.20 8.74
N THR A 356 28.98 12.13 7.81
CA THR A 356 29.85 13.30 7.72
C THR A 356 29.01 14.57 7.81
N VAL A 357 29.36 15.46 8.73
CA VAL A 357 28.68 16.73 8.94
C VAL A 357 29.60 17.86 8.47
N TRP A 358 29.12 18.71 7.58
CA TRP A 358 29.85 19.83 7.01
C TRP A 358 29.26 21.15 7.49
N GLN A 359 30.09 22.10 7.89
CA GLN A 359 29.61 23.45 8.18
C GLN A 359 29.30 24.17 6.87
N LEU A 360 28.15 24.86 6.81
CA LEU A 360 27.75 25.66 5.65
C LEU A 360 28.11 27.12 5.89
N GLN A 361 28.77 27.72 4.89
CA GLN A 361 29.06 29.15 4.86
C GLN A 361 28.39 29.78 3.64
N ARG A 362 27.86 30.99 3.83
CA ARG A 362 27.29 31.80 2.75
C ARG A 362 28.24 32.95 2.45
N LYS A 363 28.91 32.91 1.29
CA LYS A 363 29.74 34.00 0.76
C LYS A 363 29.24 34.37 -0.64
N ASP A 364 29.06 35.66 -0.92
CA ASP A 364 28.65 36.18 -2.24
C ASP A 364 27.41 35.50 -2.85
N ASN A 365 26.38 35.26 -2.03
CA ASN A 365 25.15 34.55 -2.43
C ASN A 365 25.33 33.10 -2.92
N LYS A 366 26.52 32.50 -2.73
CA LYS A 366 26.76 31.07 -2.92
C LYS A 366 26.88 30.37 -1.57
N VAL A 367 26.25 29.21 -1.47
CA VAL A 367 26.37 28.32 -0.31
C VAL A 367 27.52 27.36 -0.60
N SER A 368 28.53 27.34 0.28
CA SER A 368 29.68 26.44 0.19
C SER A 368 29.87 25.67 1.49
N ARG A 369 30.34 24.41 1.38
CA ARG A 369 30.77 23.62 2.53
C ARG A 369 32.16 24.11 3.00
N SER A 370 32.47 23.91 4.28
CA SER A 370 33.82 24.06 4.82
C SER A 370 34.80 23.10 4.12
N GLU A 371 36.09 23.46 4.10
CA GLU A 371 37.14 22.61 3.52
C GLU A 371 37.31 21.28 4.27
N GLU A 372 37.11 21.31 5.60
CA GLU A 372 37.13 20.12 6.46
C GLU A 372 35.74 19.88 7.09
N PRO A 373 35.34 18.61 7.31
CA PRO A 373 34.08 18.29 7.96
C PRO A 373 34.11 18.66 9.44
N LEU A 374 32.97 19.15 9.94
CA LEU A 374 32.76 19.46 11.36
C LEU A 374 32.76 18.19 12.21
N LEU A 375 32.11 17.12 11.73
CA LEU A 375 32.06 15.82 12.39
C LEU A 375 32.20 14.71 11.36
N ARG A 376 32.86 13.63 11.73
CA ARG A 376 32.94 12.41 10.92
C ARG A 376 32.94 11.19 11.82
N HIS A 377 31.88 10.40 11.76
CA HIS A 377 31.71 9.20 12.58
C HIS A 377 31.32 8.02 11.69
N SER A 378 32.01 6.90 11.83
CA SER A 378 31.61 5.65 11.19
C SER A 378 30.41 5.02 11.91
N TYR A 379 29.60 4.21 11.21
CA TYR A 379 28.46 3.55 11.86
C TYR A 379 28.87 2.66 13.04
N PRO A 380 30.00 1.92 13.02
CA PRO A 380 30.48 1.20 14.20
C PRO A 380 30.79 2.08 15.40
N GLN A 381 31.08 3.38 15.22
CA GLN A 381 31.27 4.34 16.32
C GLN A 381 29.95 4.91 16.83
N ILE A 382 28.89 4.89 16.03
CA ILE A 382 27.59 5.45 16.40
C ILE A 382 26.78 4.36 17.12
N SER A 383 26.42 4.63 18.37
CA SER A 383 25.77 3.67 19.28
C SER A 383 24.25 3.77 19.27
N SER A 384 23.72 4.97 19.04
CA SER A 384 22.29 5.20 18.95
C SER A 384 21.99 6.51 18.23
N CYS A 385 20.78 6.63 17.69
CA CYS A 385 20.23 7.89 17.20
C CYS A 385 18.75 7.99 17.57
N GLY A 386 18.23 9.21 17.62
CA GLY A 386 16.83 9.42 17.93
C GLY A 386 16.43 10.89 17.91
N ARG A 387 15.13 11.12 18.12
CA ARG A 387 14.54 12.46 18.21
C ARG A 387 13.61 12.53 19.40
N ARG A 388 13.28 13.75 19.84
CA ARG A 388 12.28 13.93 20.91
C ARG A 388 10.88 13.56 20.42
N THR A 389 10.10 12.95 21.30
CA THR A 389 8.74 12.48 21.04
C THR A 389 7.66 13.55 21.23
N ASP A 390 8.03 14.71 21.79
CA ASP A 390 7.14 15.86 22.02
C ASP A 390 6.84 16.69 20.76
N GLY A 391 7.33 16.26 19.59
CA GLY A 391 7.06 16.90 18.31
C GLY A 391 7.98 18.06 17.94
N THR A 392 9.07 18.27 18.70
CA THR A 392 10.13 19.23 18.37
C THR A 392 10.99 18.78 17.18
N ASN A 393 11.69 19.72 16.54
CA ASN A 393 12.56 19.47 15.39
C ASN A 393 13.99 19.02 15.79
N TYR A 394 14.22 18.73 17.07
CA TYR A 394 15.53 18.33 17.56
C TYR A 394 15.74 16.82 17.44
N PHE A 395 16.90 16.45 16.91
CA PHE A 395 17.35 15.08 16.79
C PHE A 395 18.81 14.98 17.18
N ALA A 396 19.27 13.78 17.51
CA ALA A 396 20.63 13.55 17.94
C ALA A 396 21.11 12.14 17.59
N TYR A 397 22.42 11.97 17.58
CA TYR A 397 23.05 10.65 17.62
C TYR A 397 24.18 10.63 18.64
N ILE A 398 24.47 9.45 19.19
CA ILE A 398 25.54 9.24 20.16
C ILE A 398 26.65 8.46 19.47
N ALA A 399 27.87 8.99 19.50
CA ALA A 399 29.05 8.30 18.99
C ALA A 399 30.10 8.14 20.08
N GLY A 400 30.78 6.99 20.05
CA GLY A 400 31.95 6.70 20.88
C GLY A 400 33.20 7.39 20.36
N GLU A 401 34.19 7.57 21.23
CA GLU A 401 35.55 7.96 20.85
C GLU A 401 36.19 6.99 19.84
N GLU A 402 35.83 5.70 19.96
CA GLU A 402 36.19 4.61 19.07
C GLU A 402 34.93 3.80 18.66
N SER A 403 35.12 2.63 18.06
CA SER A 403 34.03 1.67 17.83
C SER A 403 33.26 1.39 19.13
N CYS A 404 31.94 1.22 19.05
CA CYS A 404 31.08 0.97 20.21
C CYS A 404 31.49 -0.25 21.04
N THR A 405 32.25 -1.18 20.46
CA THR A 405 32.78 -2.37 21.14
C THR A 405 33.99 -2.09 22.04
N THR A 406 34.72 -1.00 21.79
CA THR A 406 35.93 -0.62 22.55
C THR A 406 35.80 0.73 23.26
N ALA A 407 34.86 1.57 22.81
CA ALA A 407 34.65 2.90 23.35
C ALA A 407 34.24 2.88 24.83
N SER A 408 34.93 3.70 25.62
CA SER A 408 34.63 3.90 27.05
C SER A 408 33.95 5.23 27.33
N HIS A 409 33.97 6.15 26.36
CA HIS A 409 33.32 7.45 26.41
C HIS A 409 32.46 7.66 25.17
N PHE A 410 31.23 8.11 25.39
CA PHE A 410 30.25 8.43 24.36
C PHE A 410 29.82 9.89 24.45
N THR A 411 29.67 10.52 23.29
CA THR A 411 29.23 11.90 23.14
C THR A 411 27.96 11.96 22.31
N CYS A 412 26.96 12.71 22.78
CA CYS A 412 25.72 12.97 22.06
C CYS A 412 25.85 14.27 21.27
N TYR A 413 25.59 14.21 19.96
CA TYR A 413 25.62 15.34 19.04
C TYR A 413 24.19 15.73 18.67
N VAL A 414 23.81 16.97 18.95
CA VAL A 414 22.43 17.47 18.85
C VAL A 414 22.29 18.43 17.68
N PHE A 415 21.22 18.23 16.92
CA PHE A 415 20.88 18.99 15.73
C PHE A 415 19.42 19.43 15.79
N GLU A 416 19.14 20.51 15.08
CA GLU A 416 17.79 21.00 14.80
C GLU A 416 17.54 20.93 13.31
N SER A 417 16.36 20.45 12.91
CA SER A 417 15.92 20.53 11.53
C SER A 417 14.97 21.72 11.33
N MET A 418 15.01 22.31 10.13
CA MET A 418 14.03 23.34 9.75
C MET A 418 12.63 22.73 9.58
N GLU A 419 12.56 21.47 9.16
CA GLU A 419 11.33 20.73 8.93
C GLU A 419 11.28 19.41 9.70
N LYS A 420 10.13 19.12 10.31
CA LYS A 420 9.94 17.91 11.13
C LYS A 420 10.15 16.61 10.34
N GLU A 421 9.78 16.61 9.05
CA GLU A 421 9.94 15.45 8.17
C GLU A 421 11.40 15.19 7.80
N GLU A 422 12.23 16.23 7.68
CA GLU A 422 13.67 16.06 7.42
C GLU A 422 14.41 15.46 8.62
N ALA A 423 14.04 15.86 9.84
CA ALA A 423 14.54 15.19 11.05
C ALA A 423 14.17 13.70 11.06
N ARG A 424 12.95 13.33 10.63
CA ARG A 424 12.55 11.90 10.50
C ARG A 424 13.38 11.18 9.45
N ARG A 425 13.57 11.77 8.27
CA ARG A 425 14.35 11.17 7.17
C ARG A 425 15.81 10.92 7.57
N ILE A 426 16.46 11.88 8.23
CA ILE A 426 17.84 11.73 8.68
C ILE A 426 17.97 10.64 9.74
N ILE A 427 17.08 10.59 10.74
CA ILE A 427 17.10 9.53 11.75
C ILE A 427 16.88 8.16 11.11
N SER A 428 15.93 8.03 10.18
CA SER A 428 15.71 6.78 9.44
C SER A 428 16.94 6.37 8.64
N GLY A 429 17.58 7.30 7.93
CA GLY A 429 18.82 7.01 7.19
C GLY A 429 19.99 6.60 8.09
N LEU A 430 20.12 7.21 9.28
CA LEU A 430 21.09 6.80 10.29
C LEU A 430 20.83 5.38 10.79
N SER A 431 19.56 5.05 11.06
CA SER A 431 19.14 3.70 11.46
C SER A 431 19.46 2.67 10.39
N MET A 432 19.13 2.93 9.12
CA MET A 432 19.48 2.04 8.01
C MET A 432 21.00 1.84 7.85
N GLY A 433 21.80 2.84 8.22
CA GLY A 433 23.26 2.73 8.25
C GLY A 433 23.77 1.72 9.29
N PHE A 434 23.10 1.62 10.45
CA PHE A 434 23.38 0.57 11.43
C PHE A 434 23.11 -0.82 10.83
N ASP A 435 21.96 -0.99 10.20
CA ASP A 435 21.55 -2.29 9.64
C ASP A 435 22.51 -2.76 8.55
N ARG A 436 22.98 -1.84 7.70
CA ARG A 436 23.95 -2.16 6.62
C ARG A 436 25.30 -2.61 7.16
N THR A 437 25.74 -2.07 8.29
CA THR A 437 27.08 -2.33 8.84
C THR A 437 27.12 -3.45 9.88
N HIS A 438 25.96 -3.90 10.37
CA HIS A 438 25.84 -5.05 11.28
C HIS A 438 26.20 -6.40 10.62
N TRP A 439 26.14 -6.49 9.28
CA TRP A 439 26.42 -7.71 8.51
C TRP A 439 27.83 -7.77 7.89
N THR A 440 28.63 -6.71 8.04
CA THR A 440 29.95 -6.58 7.38
C THR A 440 31.15 -6.59 8.33
N LEU A 441 30.97 -7.03 9.58
CA LEU A 441 32.04 -7.24 10.56
C LEU A 441 32.23 -8.72 10.89
#